data_AF-A0A1F7RQ71-F1
#
_entry.id   AF-A0A1F7RQ71-F1
#
_cell.length_a   1.000
_cell.length_b   1.000
_cell.length_c   1.000
_cell.angle_alpha   90.00
_cell.angle_beta   90.00
_cell.angle_gamma   90.00
#
_symmetry.space_group_name_H-M   'P 1'
#
loop_
_entity.id
_entity.type
_entity.pdbx_description
1 polymer ?
#
loop_
_entity_poly.entity_id
_entity_poly.type
_entity_poly.pdbx_seq_one_letter_code
_entity_poly.pdbx_strand_id
1 'polypeptide(L)'
;MKNKVGVLYDIVSGNTGDVAAGLSVKRILRKLKVDFYELIPGNFNPNDYDTVIIGGGYLLRPSPDFYYDKFKISGKHILNTIGVVGRPQNLHYLNYYKYVTVRSSGDRNKILYLRKDIDVVPCTSMLLEDIYDIPVKPTKPSLGIHLLPNLFDKGEESLFIKWLSTLPFTIYFLPITHHNLDFIYLEKLSQMVKNSVLLPIMTPSEILTFIGKLDYFISCSLHGAIFSYIHNVPFILYEEEKMRFFLEDRGLDKYLFANFQQMLSVFEYILNKPPDYSYKLEKDKKILTEHINRLKDILPISTNISFSGEEELKKDTFNDVIMQKNYQIHYQQMQMANLSAQTCIGNNTENLLQDVIHTIKKVIRILRVRGWSVLLWKIRKKMVQ
;
A
#
# COMPACT_ATOMS: atom_id res chain seq x y z
N MET A 1 -21.15 12.74 30.44
CA MET A 1 -20.01 11.86 30.10
C MET A 1 -19.75 12.01 28.62
N LYS A 2 -18.49 12.22 28.22
CA LYS A 2 -18.15 12.10 26.80
C LYS A 2 -18.34 10.60 26.45
N ASN A 3 -18.92 10.31 25.29
CA ASN A 3 -19.05 8.96 24.71
C ASN A 3 -18.48 8.99 23.27
N LYS A 4 -17.36 9.69 23.07
CA LYS A 4 -16.81 9.95 21.73
C LYS A 4 -15.65 9.00 21.46
N VAL A 5 -15.80 8.14 20.45
CA VAL A 5 -14.74 7.29 19.95
C VAL A 5 -14.10 7.93 18.71
N GLY A 6 -12.77 8.03 18.70
CA GLY A 6 -12.01 8.46 17.54
C GLY A 6 -11.40 7.25 16.81
N VAL A 7 -11.29 7.32 15.48
CA VAL A 7 -10.58 6.33 14.66
C VAL A 7 -9.43 7.04 13.95
N LEU A 8 -8.19 6.64 14.26
CA LEU A 8 -6.98 7.22 13.71
C LEU A 8 -6.16 6.15 12.97
N TYR A 9 -5.92 6.39 11.69
CA TYR A 9 -5.09 5.57 10.82
C TYR A 9 -4.40 6.47 9.78
N ASP A 10 -3.41 5.93 9.06
CA ASP A 10 -2.72 6.70 8.02
C ASP A 10 -3.57 6.81 6.75
N ILE A 11 -4.38 7.86 6.71
CA ILE A 11 -5.18 8.25 5.55
C ILE A 11 -4.43 9.21 4.61
N VAL A 12 -3.28 9.75 5.03
CA VAL A 12 -2.61 10.86 4.32
C VAL A 12 -1.53 10.34 3.37
N SER A 13 -0.81 9.27 3.72
CA SER A 13 0.37 8.85 2.97
C SER A 13 0.07 8.29 1.58
N GLY A 14 -1.18 8.00 1.23
CA GLY A 14 -1.46 7.33 -0.04
C GLY A 14 -1.11 5.84 0.01
N ASN A 15 -1.19 5.19 1.18
CA ASN A 15 -1.02 3.75 1.32
C ASN A 15 -2.37 3.03 1.32
N THR A 16 -2.67 2.33 0.24
CA THR A 16 -3.88 1.52 0.05
C THR A 16 -4.14 0.54 1.20
N GLY A 17 -3.07 -0.04 1.76
CA GLY A 17 -3.17 -0.95 2.88
C GLY A 17 -3.65 -0.30 4.18
N ASP A 18 -3.19 0.92 4.44
CA ASP A 18 -3.55 1.65 5.66
C ASP A 18 -5.00 2.12 5.58
N VAL A 19 -5.45 2.53 4.38
CA VAL A 19 -6.87 2.80 4.09
C VAL A 19 -7.73 1.54 4.25
N ALA A 20 -7.25 0.38 3.79
CA ALA A 20 -7.96 -0.90 3.94
C ALA A 20 -8.19 -1.25 5.43
N ALA A 21 -7.17 -1.06 6.26
CA ALA A 21 -7.28 -1.27 7.70
C ALA A 21 -8.25 -0.28 8.36
N GLY A 22 -8.19 1.00 7.97
CA GLY A 22 -9.12 2.03 8.44
C GLY A 22 -10.58 1.70 8.10
N LEU A 23 -10.87 1.32 6.86
CA LEU A 23 -12.19 0.86 6.41
C LEU A 23 -12.69 -0.33 7.25
N SER A 24 -11.81 -1.29 7.53
CA SER A 24 -12.18 -2.45 8.35
C SER A 24 -12.52 -2.06 9.79
N VAL A 25 -11.74 -1.19 10.44
CA VAL A 25 -12.04 -0.72 11.80
C VAL A 25 -13.39 -0.01 11.85
N LYS A 26 -13.66 0.90 10.90
CA LYS A 26 -14.96 1.57 10.80
C LYS A 26 -16.11 0.58 10.67
N ARG A 27 -15.94 -0.44 9.83
CA ARG A 27 -16.92 -1.51 9.66
C ARG A 27 -17.17 -2.29 10.96
N ILE A 28 -16.12 -2.62 11.72
CA ILE A 28 -16.25 -3.26 13.04
C ILE A 28 -17.11 -2.39 13.96
N LEU A 29 -16.79 -1.10 14.07
CA LEU A 29 -17.51 -0.18 14.95
C LEU A 29 -19.00 -0.04 14.59
N ARG A 30 -19.33 0.03 13.30
CA ARG A 30 -20.73 0.04 12.84
C ARG A 30 -21.46 -1.25 13.21
N LYS A 31 -20.84 -2.42 13.02
CA LYS A 31 -21.41 -3.71 13.45
C LYS A 31 -21.62 -3.77 14.97
N LEU A 32 -20.75 -3.13 15.74
CA LEU A 32 -20.85 -3.00 17.19
C LEU A 32 -21.78 -1.87 17.65
N LYS A 33 -22.37 -1.08 16.74
CA LYS A 33 -23.22 0.09 17.03
C LYS A 33 -22.52 1.13 17.90
N VAL A 34 -21.24 1.38 17.60
CA VAL A 34 -20.41 2.38 18.26
C VAL A 34 -20.27 3.59 17.34
N ASP A 35 -20.74 4.74 17.78
CA ASP A 35 -20.53 6.01 17.07
C ASP A 35 -19.05 6.39 17.11
N PHE A 36 -18.53 6.88 15.98
CA PHE A 36 -17.13 7.26 15.89
C PHE A 36 -16.90 8.47 14.99
N TYR A 37 -15.73 9.09 15.19
CA TYR A 37 -15.22 10.17 14.38
C TYR A 37 -13.90 9.73 13.73
N GLU A 38 -13.80 9.88 12.42
CA GLU A 38 -12.53 9.71 11.72
C GLU A 38 -11.60 10.88 12.02
N LEU A 39 -10.37 10.60 12.42
CA LEU A 39 -9.39 11.59 12.87
C LEU A 39 -8.27 11.75 11.86
N ILE A 40 -7.83 12.99 11.68
CA ILE A 40 -6.68 13.33 10.84
C ILE A 40 -5.43 13.43 11.73
N PRO A 41 -4.32 12.74 11.40
CA PRO A 41 -3.09 12.79 12.20
C PRO A 41 -2.60 14.22 12.44
N GLY A 42 -2.49 14.61 13.71
CA GLY A 42 -2.04 15.94 14.12
C GLY A 42 -3.10 17.06 14.04
N ASN A 43 -4.36 16.75 13.67
CA ASN A 43 -5.45 17.72 13.57
C ASN A 43 -6.68 17.31 14.40
N PHE A 44 -6.46 17.01 15.68
CA PHE A 44 -7.51 16.78 16.67
C PHE A 44 -6.93 16.94 18.08
N ASN A 45 -7.79 17.13 19.08
CA ASN A 45 -7.41 17.10 20.48
C ASN A 45 -7.79 15.74 21.11
N PRO A 46 -6.83 14.91 21.55
CA PRO A 46 -7.12 13.62 22.17
C PRO A 46 -8.07 13.69 23.37
N ASN A 47 -8.06 14.80 24.11
CA ASN A 47 -8.91 14.99 25.30
C ASN A 47 -10.40 15.18 24.97
N ASP A 48 -10.76 15.31 23.70
CA ASP A 48 -12.15 15.37 23.24
C ASP A 48 -12.79 14.00 23.06
N TYR A 49 -12.00 12.93 23.17
CA TYR A 49 -12.41 11.55 22.97
C TYR A 49 -12.15 10.72 24.23
N ASP A 50 -13.08 9.83 24.57
CA ASP A 50 -12.87 8.86 25.67
C ASP A 50 -11.90 7.77 25.27
N THR A 51 -11.87 7.48 23.97
CA THR A 51 -10.98 6.50 23.37
C THR A 51 -10.72 6.87 21.93
N VAL A 52 -9.45 6.87 21.56
CA VAL A 52 -9.03 6.80 20.18
C VAL A 52 -8.60 5.37 19.90
N ILE A 53 -9.06 4.81 18.78
CA ILE A 53 -8.58 3.56 18.22
C ILE A 53 -7.55 3.93 17.17
N ILE A 54 -6.29 3.67 17.48
CA ILE A 54 -5.15 3.91 16.60
C ILE A 54 -4.84 2.59 15.90
N GLY A 55 -4.99 2.51 14.60
CA GLY A 55 -4.83 1.23 13.91
C GLY A 55 -4.46 1.33 12.44
N GLY A 56 -4.10 0.18 11.89
CA GLY A 56 -3.66 0.06 10.50
C GLY A 56 -2.19 0.44 10.30
N GLY A 57 -1.53 -0.24 9.36
CA GLY A 57 -0.22 0.17 8.87
C GLY A 57 0.99 -0.06 9.75
N TYR A 58 2.10 0.56 9.34
CA TYR A 58 3.43 0.43 9.94
C TYR A 58 3.80 1.69 10.73
N LEU A 59 2.92 2.07 11.67
CA LEU A 59 2.89 3.41 12.29
C LEU A 59 3.81 3.59 13.50
N LEU A 60 4.10 2.52 14.26
CA LEU A 60 5.01 2.66 15.40
C LEU A 60 6.45 2.63 14.89
N ARG A 61 7.22 3.68 15.17
CA ARG A 61 8.58 3.87 14.67
C ARG A 61 9.50 4.51 15.71
N PRO A 62 10.83 4.39 15.59
CA PRO A 62 11.76 5.15 16.42
C PRO A 62 11.51 6.65 16.27
N SER A 63 11.46 7.37 17.40
CA SER A 63 11.43 8.83 17.38
C SER A 63 12.84 9.43 17.30
N PRO A 64 12.95 10.70 16.88
CA PRO A 64 11.87 11.56 16.37
C PRO A 64 11.45 11.20 14.93
N ASP A 65 10.16 11.23 14.67
CA ASP A 65 9.58 11.12 13.32
C ASP A 65 8.47 12.16 13.17
N PHE A 66 8.68 13.16 12.31
CA PHE A 66 7.78 14.31 12.15
C PHE A 66 6.34 13.91 11.78
N TYR A 67 6.17 12.83 11.02
CA TYR A 67 4.85 12.40 10.58
C TYR A 67 4.29 11.37 11.56
N TYR A 68 5.05 10.32 11.87
CA TYR A 68 4.52 9.19 12.62
C TYR A 68 4.41 9.43 14.12
N ASP A 69 5.09 10.43 14.68
CA ASP A 69 4.90 10.80 16.09
C ASP A 69 3.49 11.36 16.37
N LYS A 70 2.74 11.78 15.33
CA LYS A 70 1.33 12.21 15.44
C LYS A 70 0.37 11.09 15.82
N PHE A 71 0.78 9.82 15.68
CA PHE A 71 0.01 8.66 16.10
C PHE A 71 0.30 8.22 17.54
N LYS A 72 1.31 8.84 18.20
CA LYS A 72 1.73 8.50 19.56
C LYS A 72 0.92 9.26 20.59
N ILE A 73 -0.34 8.86 20.75
CA ILE A 73 -1.27 9.51 21.68
C ILE A 73 -1.10 8.89 23.07
N SER A 74 -0.88 9.71 24.11
CA SER A 74 -0.89 9.24 25.49
C SER A 74 -2.31 9.14 26.04
N GLY A 75 -2.59 8.14 26.88
CA GLY A 75 -3.88 7.99 27.56
C GLY A 75 -4.48 6.59 27.44
N LYS A 76 -5.75 6.47 27.82
CA LYS A 76 -6.51 5.21 27.83
C LYS A 76 -7.12 4.94 26.45
N HIS A 77 -6.26 4.60 25.50
CA HIS A 77 -6.63 4.38 24.10
C HIS A 77 -6.46 2.92 23.68
N ILE A 78 -6.78 2.61 22.42
CA ILE A 78 -6.67 1.27 21.86
C ILE A 78 -5.66 1.33 20.71
N LEU A 79 -4.69 0.41 20.73
CA LEU A 79 -3.81 0.16 19.59
C LEU A 79 -4.32 -1.08 18.86
N ASN A 80 -4.65 -0.92 17.58
CA ASN A 80 -5.35 -1.91 16.77
C ASN A 80 -4.47 -2.44 15.62
N THR A 81 -3.97 -3.65 15.81
CA THR A 81 -3.29 -4.52 14.84
C THR A 81 -2.16 -3.79 14.12
N ILE A 82 -1.31 -3.11 14.88
CA ILE A 82 -0.28 -2.24 14.31
C ILE A 82 0.98 -3.01 13.93
N GLY A 83 1.70 -2.54 12.92
CA GLY A 83 3.10 -2.90 12.70
C GLY A 83 4.08 -1.95 13.41
N VAL A 84 5.27 -2.47 13.73
CA VAL A 84 6.35 -1.75 14.43
C VAL A 84 7.63 -1.71 13.60
N VAL A 85 8.06 -0.53 13.13
CA VAL A 85 9.33 -0.35 12.40
C VAL A 85 10.50 -0.34 13.35
N GLY A 86 11.57 -1.07 13.01
CA GLY A 86 12.80 -1.06 13.81
C GLY A 86 12.57 -1.51 15.24
N ARG A 87 13.20 -0.82 16.21
CA ARG A 87 13.10 -1.11 17.64
C ARG A 87 12.91 0.19 18.45
N PRO A 88 11.73 0.83 18.37
CA PRO A 88 11.47 2.06 19.13
C PRO A 88 11.61 1.79 20.62
N GLN A 89 12.19 2.74 21.35
CA GLN A 89 12.40 2.64 22.80
C GLN A 89 11.43 3.54 23.60
N ASN A 90 10.70 4.42 22.92
CA ASN A 90 9.91 5.48 23.55
C ASN A 90 8.40 5.20 23.58
N LEU A 91 7.99 3.92 23.57
CA LEU A 91 6.58 3.51 23.58
C LEU A 91 5.98 3.24 24.97
N HIS A 92 6.63 3.66 26.07
CA HIS A 92 6.14 3.39 27.43
C HIS A 92 4.73 3.94 27.72
N TYR A 93 4.27 4.93 26.94
CA TYR A 93 2.89 5.45 27.02
C TYR A 93 1.83 4.37 26.70
N LEU A 94 2.18 3.32 25.93
CA LEU A 94 1.30 2.19 25.64
C LEU A 94 0.94 1.37 26.88
N ASN A 95 1.70 1.48 27.98
CA ASN A 95 1.34 0.82 29.24
C ASN A 95 0.00 1.32 29.80
N TYR A 96 -0.42 2.53 29.43
CA TYR A 96 -1.68 3.13 29.88
C TYR A 96 -2.85 2.84 28.96
N TYR A 97 -2.61 2.18 27.82
CA TYR A 97 -3.67 1.87 26.85
C TYR A 97 -4.65 0.85 27.45
N LYS A 98 -5.91 0.90 27.02
CA LYS A 98 -6.94 -0.07 27.39
C LYS A 98 -6.60 -1.43 26.80
N TYR A 99 -6.24 -1.43 25.52
CA TYR A 99 -5.98 -2.62 24.74
C TYR A 99 -4.87 -2.37 23.72
N VAL A 100 -3.91 -3.28 23.61
CA VAL A 100 -2.74 -3.15 22.74
C VAL A 100 -2.63 -4.40 21.89
N THR A 101 -2.75 -4.25 20.57
CA THR A 101 -2.55 -5.34 19.63
C THR A 101 -1.58 -4.97 18.53
N VAL A 102 -0.80 -5.97 18.12
CA VAL A 102 0.14 -5.89 17.00
C VAL A 102 -0.21 -6.95 15.97
N ARG A 103 0.18 -6.73 14.72
CA ARG A 103 -0.22 -7.60 13.60
C ARG A 103 0.53 -8.91 13.50
N SER A 104 1.66 -9.05 14.18
CA SER A 104 2.51 -10.24 14.10
C SER A 104 3.31 -10.51 15.37
N SER A 105 3.78 -11.75 15.54
CA SER A 105 4.68 -12.10 16.64
C SER A 105 6.01 -11.35 16.55
N GLY A 106 6.52 -11.11 15.34
CA GLY A 106 7.71 -10.31 15.12
C GLY A 106 7.53 -8.84 15.55
N ASP A 107 6.37 -8.25 15.29
CA ASP A 107 6.03 -6.91 15.78
C ASP A 107 5.92 -6.89 17.32
N ARG A 108 5.35 -7.93 17.94
CA ARG A 108 5.30 -8.07 19.41
C ARG A 108 6.70 -8.11 20.01
N ASN A 109 7.60 -8.89 19.41
CA ASN A 109 8.97 -9.06 19.89
C ASN A 109 9.74 -7.73 19.97
N LYS A 110 9.45 -6.79 19.07
CA LYS A 110 10.09 -5.46 19.05
C LYS A 110 9.72 -4.57 20.24
N ILE A 111 8.61 -4.86 20.92
CA ILE A 111 8.06 -4.03 22.00
C ILE A 111 7.84 -4.80 23.31
N LEU A 112 8.54 -5.93 23.49
CA LEU A 112 8.46 -6.76 24.72
C LEU A 112 8.93 -6.05 26.00
N TYR A 113 9.63 -4.93 25.88
CA TYR A 113 10.08 -4.14 27.02
C TYR A 113 8.92 -3.38 27.72
N LEU A 114 7.72 -3.39 27.14
CA LEU A 114 6.52 -2.79 27.73
C LEU A 114 5.93 -3.69 28.83
N ARG A 115 5.41 -3.07 29.89
CA ARG A 115 4.75 -3.75 31.02
C ARG A 115 3.24 -3.87 30.76
N LYS A 116 2.88 -4.35 29.59
CA LYS A 116 1.50 -4.42 29.10
C LYS A 116 1.30 -5.72 28.34
N ASP A 117 0.14 -6.34 28.53
CA ASP A 117 -0.27 -7.47 27.70
C ASP A 117 -0.51 -6.99 26.27
N ILE A 118 0.19 -7.62 25.33
CA ILE A 118 0.15 -7.32 23.90
C ILE A 118 -0.32 -8.57 23.19
N ASP A 119 -1.51 -8.49 22.58
CA ASP A 119 -2.04 -9.58 21.77
C ASP A 119 -1.50 -9.49 20.33
N VAL A 120 -1.28 -10.66 19.72
CA VAL A 120 -1.02 -10.76 18.28
C VAL A 120 -2.35 -11.01 17.58
N VAL A 121 -2.77 -10.06 16.75
CA VAL A 121 -4.04 -10.11 16.02
C VAL A 121 -3.77 -9.82 14.55
N PRO A 122 -4.17 -10.69 13.60
CA PRO A 122 -4.00 -10.45 12.16
C PRO A 122 -4.54 -9.09 11.73
N CYS A 123 -4.05 -8.56 10.61
CA CYS A 123 -4.52 -7.27 10.09
C CYS A 123 -6.06 -7.29 9.91
N THR A 124 -6.76 -6.28 10.44
CA THR A 124 -8.21 -6.20 10.33
C THR A 124 -8.69 -6.10 8.89
N SER A 125 -7.83 -5.71 7.92
CA SER A 125 -8.18 -5.70 6.49
C SER A 125 -8.64 -7.06 5.96
N MET A 126 -8.35 -8.17 6.66
CA MET A 126 -8.88 -9.50 6.36
C MET A 126 -10.41 -9.62 6.54
N LEU A 127 -11.04 -8.65 7.18
CA LEU A 127 -12.50 -8.58 7.40
C LEU A 127 -13.22 -7.74 6.33
N LEU A 128 -12.48 -7.22 5.35
CA LEU A 128 -13.09 -6.59 4.19
C LEU A 128 -13.84 -7.64 3.36
N GLU A 129 -14.85 -7.19 2.63
CA GLU A 129 -15.68 -8.03 1.78
C GLU A 129 -15.56 -7.60 0.33
N ASP A 130 -15.79 -8.55 -0.55
CA ASP A 130 -15.85 -8.31 -1.99
C ASP A 130 -16.97 -7.32 -2.34
N ILE A 131 -16.72 -6.52 -3.36
CA ILE A 131 -17.74 -5.70 -3.99
C ILE A 131 -18.27 -6.38 -5.25
N TYR A 132 -19.52 -6.08 -5.60
CA TYR A 132 -20.17 -6.74 -6.73
C TYR A 132 -19.53 -6.37 -8.07
N ASP A 133 -19.25 -5.08 -8.26
CA ASP A 133 -18.75 -4.54 -9.52
C ASP A 133 -17.33 -3.99 -9.36
N ILE A 134 -16.46 -4.36 -10.29
CA ILE A 134 -15.07 -3.92 -10.37
C ILE A 134 -14.80 -3.43 -11.79
N PRO A 135 -13.95 -2.41 -11.96
CA PRO A 135 -13.74 -1.77 -13.26
C PRO A 135 -13.17 -2.71 -14.33
N VAL A 136 -12.47 -3.77 -13.91
CA VAL A 136 -11.86 -4.75 -14.80
C VAL A 136 -12.13 -6.16 -14.27
N LYS A 137 -12.58 -7.07 -15.15
CA LYS A 137 -12.77 -8.48 -14.82
C LYS A 137 -11.62 -9.30 -15.41
N PRO A 138 -10.89 -10.09 -14.60
CA PRO A 138 -9.75 -10.85 -15.10
C PRO A 138 -10.21 -12.00 -16.01
N THR A 139 -9.48 -12.22 -17.11
CA THR A 139 -9.63 -13.35 -18.02
C THR A 139 -8.71 -14.49 -17.58
N LYS A 140 -9.26 -15.70 -17.50
CA LYS A 140 -8.51 -16.88 -17.05
C LYS A 140 -7.82 -17.60 -18.21
N PRO A 141 -6.65 -18.23 -17.98
CA PRO A 141 -5.90 -18.21 -16.72
C PRO A 141 -5.15 -16.88 -16.53
N SER A 142 -5.02 -16.42 -15.29
CA SER A 142 -4.62 -15.06 -14.92
C SER A 142 -3.51 -15.01 -13.88
N LEU A 143 -2.58 -14.08 -14.06
CA LEU A 143 -1.50 -13.79 -13.13
C LEU A 143 -1.49 -12.30 -12.82
N GLY A 144 -1.75 -11.93 -11.57
CA GLY A 144 -1.57 -10.55 -11.12
C GLY A 144 -0.15 -10.30 -10.62
N ILE A 145 0.39 -9.11 -10.90
CA ILE A 145 1.75 -8.73 -10.56
C ILE A 145 1.74 -7.32 -9.99
N HIS A 146 2.26 -7.19 -8.77
CA HIS A 146 2.57 -5.92 -8.14
C HIS A 146 4.07 -5.89 -7.77
N LEU A 147 4.81 -4.97 -8.38
CA LEU A 147 6.25 -4.79 -8.17
C LEU A 147 6.58 -3.31 -7.91
N LEU A 148 7.71 -3.10 -7.23
CA LEU A 148 8.28 -1.77 -6.99
C LEU A 148 9.41 -1.48 -7.99
N PRO A 149 9.65 -0.20 -8.33
CA PRO A 149 10.81 0.16 -9.15
C PRO A 149 12.13 -0.22 -8.46
N ASN A 150 13.15 -0.53 -9.26
CA ASN A 150 14.50 -0.88 -8.82
C ASN A 150 14.60 -2.19 -8.00
N LEU A 151 13.57 -3.03 -8.03
CA LEU A 151 13.63 -4.36 -7.45
C LEU A 151 14.66 -5.26 -8.17
N PHE A 152 14.73 -5.10 -9.49
CA PHE A 152 15.61 -5.84 -10.38
C PHE A 152 16.60 -4.89 -11.04
N ASP A 153 17.82 -5.36 -11.30
CA ASP A 153 18.72 -4.64 -12.19
C ASP A 153 18.22 -4.69 -13.66
N LYS A 154 18.86 -3.94 -14.55
CA LYS A 154 18.42 -3.88 -15.96
C LYS A 154 18.49 -5.23 -16.69
N GLY A 155 19.45 -6.08 -16.33
CA GLY A 155 19.60 -7.41 -16.89
C GLY A 155 18.50 -8.34 -16.39
N GLU A 156 18.26 -8.35 -15.09
CA GLU A 156 17.18 -9.10 -14.45
C GLU A 156 15.80 -8.67 -14.95
N GLU A 157 15.54 -7.36 -15.09
CA GLU A 157 14.28 -6.83 -15.64
C GLU A 157 14.05 -7.34 -17.07
N SER A 158 15.10 -7.39 -17.90
CA SER A 158 15.00 -7.90 -19.27
C SER A 158 14.66 -9.40 -19.29
N LEU A 159 15.26 -10.19 -18.39
CA LEU A 159 14.96 -11.60 -18.23
C LEU A 159 13.53 -11.83 -17.69
N PHE A 160 13.09 -10.99 -16.74
CA PHE A 160 11.75 -11.00 -16.18
C PHE A 160 10.69 -10.77 -17.25
N ILE A 161 10.86 -9.73 -18.09
CA ILE A 161 9.95 -9.42 -19.20
C ILE A 161 9.86 -10.59 -20.18
N LYS A 162 11.02 -11.18 -20.52
CA LYS A 162 11.08 -12.34 -21.41
C LYS A 162 10.33 -13.53 -20.80
N TRP A 163 10.58 -13.82 -19.53
CA TRP A 163 9.93 -14.91 -18.81
C TRP A 163 8.41 -14.72 -18.75
N LEU A 164 7.92 -13.55 -18.34
CA LEU A 164 6.48 -13.26 -18.31
C LEU A 164 5.81 -13.47 -19.65
N SER A 165 6.48 -13.07 -20.74
CA SER A 165 5.96 -13.21 -22.10
C SER A 165 5.88 -14.67 -22.58
N THR A 166 6.46 -15.63 -21.85
CA THR A 166 6.37 -17.07 -22.16
C THR A 166 5.29 -17.79 -21.36
N LEU A 167 4.74 -17.15 -20.32
CA LEU A 167 3.76 -17.79 -19.45
C LEU A 167 2.39 -17.88 -20.15
N PRO A 168 1.61 -18.95 -19.91
CA PRO A 168 0.30 -19.13 -20.51
C PRO A 168 -0.80 -18.33 -19.78
N PHE A 169 -0.49 -17.15 -19.23
CA PHE A 169 -1.42 -16.34 -18.44
C PHE A 169 -1.74 -15.01 -19.13
N THR A 170 -2.93 -14.47 -18.85
CA THR A 170 -3.15 -13.02 -19.00
C THR A 170 -2.48 -12.32 -17.82
N ILE A 171 -1.55 -11.40 -18.11
CA ILE A 171 -0.77 -10.71 -17.07
C ILE A 171 -1.48 -9.42 -16.67
N TYR A 172 -1.75 -9.24 -15.39
CA TYR A 172 -2.36 -8.04 -14.85
C TYR A 172 -1.37 -7.29 -13.96
N PHE A 173 -0.88 -6.14 -14.41
CA PHE A 173 -0.06 -5.28 -13.59
C PHE A 173 -0.95 -4.44 -12.67
N LEU A 174 -0.76 -4.60 -11.36
CA LEU A 174 -1.62 -4.07 -10.32
C LEU A 174 -0.87 -3.05 -9.44
N PRO A 175 -1.11 -1.75 -9.62
CA PRO A 175 -0.60 -0.72 -8.73
C PRO A 175 -1.31 -0.80 -7.36
N ILE A 176 -0.55 -0.87 -6.26
CA ILE A 176 -1.05 -0.97 -4.88
C ILE A 176 -0.39 0.09 -3.99
N THR A 177 0.91 0.31 -4.13
CA THR A 177 1.72 1.23 -3.32
C THR A 177 1.93 2.53 -4.08
N HIS A 178 0.83 3.22 -4.33
CA HIS A 178 0.74 4.45 -5.11
C HIS A 178 1.76 5.53 -4.72
N HIS A 179 2.03 5.69 -3.42
CA HIS A 179 3.04 6.62 -2.89
C HIS A 179 4.48 6.31 -3.34
N ASN A 180 4.77 5.08 -3.79
CA ASN A 180 6.06 4.68 -4.37
C ASN A 180 6.12 4.83 -5.89
N LEU A 181 5.11 5.45 -6.51
CA LEU A 181 5.00 5.64 -7.97
C LEU A 181 5.08 4.31 -8.74
N ASP A 182 4.57 3.24 -8.14
CA ASP A 182 4.53 1.91 -8.74
C ASP A 182 3.78 1.89 -10.08
N PHE A 183 2.73 2.71 -10.22
CA PHE A 183 1.96 2.86 -11.47
C PHE A 183 2.87 3.13 -12.69
N ILE A 184 3.81 4.08 -12.59
CA ILE A 184 4.67 4.49 -13.71
C ILE A 184 5.57 3.32 -14.12
N TYR A 185 6.10 2.61 -13.14
CA TYR A 185 6.96 1.46 -13.38
C TYR A 185 6.20 0.32 -14.04
N LEU A 186 5.01 0.01 -13.51
CA LEU A 186 4.14 -1.03 -14.02
C LEU A 186 3.59 -0.71 -15.42
N GLU A 187 3.34 0.56 -15.73
CA GLU A 187 2.98 1.01 -17.07
C GLU A 187 4.08 0.69 -18.08
N LYS A 188 5.34 1.05 -17.77
CA LYS A 188 6.49 0.72 -18.60
C LYS A 188 6.59 -0.80 -18.84
N LEU A 189 6.44 -1.61 -17.80
CA LEU A 189 6.47 -3.07 -17.93
C LEU A 189 5.33 -3.60 -18.80
N SER A 190 4.11 -3.05 -18.67
CA SER A 190 2.94 -3.45 -19.46
C SER A 190 3.13 -3.24 -20.96
N GLN A 191 3.88 -2.21 -21.36
CA GLN A 191 4.19 -1.95 -22.77
C GLN A 191 5.19 -2.95 -23.35
N MET A 192 5.97 -3.63 -22.50
CA MET A 192 7.03 -4.56 -22.90
C MET A 192 6.61 -6.03 -22.83
N VAL A 193 5.61 -6.37 -22.01
CA VAL A 193 5.13 -7.74 -21.81
C VAL A 193 3.90 -8.01 -22.68
N LYS A 194 3.98 -9.06 -23.50
CA LYS A 194 2.85 -9.49 -24.34
C LYS A 194 1.69 -9.99 -23.47
N ASN A 195 0.45 -9.83 -23.95
CA ASN A 195 -0.77 -10.26 -23.25
C ASN A 195 -0.89 -9.70 -21.82
N SER A 196 -0.43 -8.46 -21.63
CA SER A 196 -0.52 -7.79 -20.34
C SER A 196 -1.52 -6.64 -20.34
N VAL A 197 -2.07 -6.34 -19.16
CA VAL A 197 -3.02 -5.26 -18.92
C VAL A 197 -2.54 -4.49 -17.69
N LEU A 198 -2.32 -3.19 -17.84
CA LEU A 198 -2.17 -2.29 -16.70
C LEU A 198 -3.55 -1.98 -16.12
N LEU A 199 -3.73 -2.25 -14.83
CA LEU A 199 -4.96 -1.89 -14.14
C LEU A 199 -4.96 -0.41 -13.75
N PRO A 200 -6.15 0.24 -13.75
CA PRO A 200 -6.26 1.60 -13.25
C PRO A 200 -5.94 1.64 -11.76
N ILE A 201 -5.72 2.85 -11.24
CA ILE A 201 -5.72 3.10 -9.79
C ILE A 201 -7.07 2.63 -9.26
N MET A 202 -7.07 1.70 -8.32
CA MET A 202 -8.27 1.10 -7.74
C MET A 202 -8.32 1.40 -6.24
N THR A 203 -9.53 1.42 -5.71
CA THR A 203 -9.80 1.50 -4.27
C THR A 203 -9.37 0.21 -3.56
N PRO A 204 -9.14 0.22 -2.24
CA PRO A 204 -8.79 -1.01 -1.50
C PRO A 204 -9.77 -2.16 -1.70
N SER A 205 -11.09 -1.89 -1.72
CA SER A 205 -12.12 -2.90 -1.96
C SER A 205 -12.12 -3.43 -3.39
N GLU A 206 -11.85 -2.59 -4.39
CA GLU A 206 -11.69 -3.02 -5.78
C GLU A 206 -10.43 -3.90 -5.95
N ILE A 207 -9.31 -3.54 -5.31
CA ILE A 207 -8.05 -4.31 -5.33
C ILE A 207 -8.25 -5.68 -4.68
N LEU A 208 -8.87 -5.71 -3.49
CA LEU A 208 -9.23 -6.95 -2.79
C LEU A 208 -10.02 -7.88 -3.72
N THR A 209 -11.14 -7.38 -4.24
CA THR A 209 -12.06 -8.15 -5.08
C THR A 209 -11.41 -8.61 -6.39
N PHE A 210 -10.57 -7.77 -6.98
CA PHE A 210 -9.84 -8.12 -8.19
C PHE A 210 -8.86 -9.27 -7.92
N ILE A 211 -8.06 -9.17 -6.84
CA ILE A 211 -7.10 -10.22 -6.46
C ILE A 211 -7.83 -11.54 -6.23
N GLY A 212 -8.99 -11.54 -5.57
CA GLY A 212 -9.76 -12.75 -5.30
C GLY A 212 -10.28 -13.50 -6.54
N LYS A 213 -10.19 -12.88 -7.72
CA LYS A 213 -10.60 -13.49 -9.00
C LYS A 213 -9.42 -14.00 -9.84
N LEU A 214 -8.19 -13.80 -9.37
CA LEU A 214 -6.97 -14.26 -10.05
C LEU A 214 -6.70 -15.75 -9.80
N ASP A 215 -5.85 -16.34 -10.64
CA ASP A 215 -5.36 -17.72 -10.42
C ASP A 215 -4.03 -17.72 -9.64
N TYR A 216 -3.19 -16.71 -9.84
CA TYR A 216 -1.91 -16.54 -9.14
C TYR A 216 -1.58 -15.06 -8.90
N PHE A 217 -0.77 -14.78 -7.88
CA PHE A 217 -0.32 -13.42 -7.57
C PHE A 217 1.17 -13.30 -7.18
N ILE A 218 1.86 -12.30 -7.70
CA ILE A 218 3.22 -11.91 -7.30
C ILE A 218 3.15 -10.53 -6.66
N SER A 219 3.64 -10.37 -5.44
CA SER A 219 3.51 -9.08 -4.73
C SER A 219 4.79 -8.60 -4.05
N CYS A 220 5.04 -7.30 -4.16
CA CYS A 220 5.90 -6.52 -3.28
C CYS A 220 5.12 -5.73 -2.20
N SER A 221 3.86 -6.09 -1.94
CA SER A 221 3.01 -5.44 -0.94
C SER A 221 2.42 -6.46 0.02
N LEU A 222 2.54 -6.17 1.32
CA LEU A 222 1.93 -6.99 2.37
C LEU A 222 0.41 -7.11 2.18
N HIS A 223 -0.27 -6.04 1.78
CA HIS A 223 -1.73 -6.10 1.59
C HIS A 223 -2.12 -6.87 0.32
N GLY A 224 -1.27 -6.87 -0.71
CA GLY A 224 -1.47 -7.76 -1.86
C GLY A 224 -1.42 -9.24 -1.46
N ALA A 225 -0.47 -9.61 -0.59
CA ALA A 225 -0.41 -10.95 0.00
C ALA A 225 -1.59 -11.27 0.93
N ILE A 226 -2.00 -10.34 1.80
CA ILE A 226 -3.17 -10.52 2.67
C ILE A 226 -4.43 -10.78 1.84
N PHE A 227 -4.66 -9.99 0.78
CA PHE A 227 -5.82 -10.15 -0.08
C PHE A 227 -5.80 -11.47 -0.85
N SER A 228 -4.63 -11.89 -1.34
CA SER A 228 -4.47 -13.21 -1.97
C SER A 228 -4.77 -14.34 -0.98
N TYR A 229 -4.23 -14.23 0.23
CA TYR A 229 -4.40 -15.20 1.31
C TYR A 229 -5.86 -15.40 1.71
N ILE A 230 -6.65 -14.32 1.89
CA ILE A 230 -8.05 -14.45 2.30
C ILE A 230 -8.96 -15.01 1.20
N HIS A 231 -8.55 -14.92 -0.07
CA HIS A 231 -9.27 -15.50 -1.20
C HIS A 231 -8.75 -16.87 -1.63
N ASN A 232 -7.79 -17.43 -0.90
CA ASN A 232 -7.13 -18.69 -1.25
C ASN A 232 -6.44 -18.67 -2.62
N VAL A 233 -5.97 -17.49 -3.06
CA VAL A 233 -5.21 -17.32 -4.31
C VAL A 233 -3.73 -17.58 -4.04
N PRO A 234 -3.11 -18.59 -4.68
CA PRO A 234 -1.67 -18.83 -4.57
C PRO A 234 -0.84 -17.59 -4.86
N PHE A 235 0.09 -17.26 -3.96
CA PHE A 235 0.94 -16.08 -4.12
C PHE A 235 2.39 -16.32 -3.69
N ILE A 236 3.28 -15.48 -4.22
CA ILE A 236 4.64 -15.28 -3.72
C ILE A 236 4.84 -13.82 -3.32
N LEU A 237 5.71 -13.59 -2.34
CA LEU A 237 5.85 -12.29 -1.69
C LEU A 237 7.32 -11.89 -1.57
N TYR A 238 7.61 -10.62 -1.86
CA TYR A 238 8.96 -10.10 -1.69
C TYR A 238 9.42 -10.13 -0.22
N GLU A 239 10.70 -10.38 0.00
CA GLU A 239 11.28 -10.50 1.34
C GLU A 239 11.57 -9.12 1.96
N GLU A 240 10.57 -8.58 2.66
CA GLU A 240 10.76 -7.51 3.65
C GLU A 240 10.40 -7.99 5.05
N GLU A 241 10.95 -7.34 6.09
CA GLU A 241 10.72 -7.70 7.49
C GLU A 241 9.22 -7.88 7.85
N LYS A 242 8.37 -6.89 7.49
CA LYS A 242 6.93 -6.96 7.75
C LYS A 242 6.22 -8.09 7.00
N MET A 243 6.72 -8.42 5.81
CA MET A 243 6.17 -9.45 4.93
C MET A 243 6.56 -10.84 5.47
N ARG A 244 7.82 -10.98 5.89
CA ARG A 244 8.35 -12.16 6.55
C ARG A 244 7.57 -12.50 7.81
N PHE A 245 7.35 -11.55 8.71
CA PHE A 245 6.59 -11.79 9.95
C PHE A 245 5.17 -12.31 9.68
N PHE A 246 4.50 -11.77 8.66
CA PHE A 246 3.16 -12.24 8.27
C PHE A 246 3.17 -13.71 7.82
N LEU A 247 4.18 -14.11 7.04
CA LEU A 247 4.29 -15.48 6.54
C LEU A 247 4.82 -16.46 7.61
N GLU A 248 5.78 -16.06 8.44
CA GLU A 248 6.31 -16.88 9.55
C GLU A 248 5.23 -17.27 10.55
N ASP A 249 4.38 -16.31 10.97
CA ASP A 249 3.25 -16.57 11.87
C ASP A 249 2.27 -17.64 11.33
N ARG A 250 2.32 -17.89 10.01
CA ARG A 250 1.48 -18.83 9.28
C ARG A 250 2.24 -20.05 8.77
N GLY A 251 3.56 -20.14 8.94
CA GLY A 251 4.40 -21.20 8.36
C GLY A 251 4.37 -21.20 6.83
N LEU A 252 4.43 -20.00 6.24
CA LEU A 252 4.35 -19.73 4.80
C LEU A 252 5.61 -19.05 4.25
N ASP A 253 6.68 -18.95 5.06
CA ASP A 253 7.94 -18.26 4.77
C ASP A 253 8.65 -18.79 3.50
N LYS A 254 8.44 -20.06 3.14
CA LYS A 254 8.92 -20.63 1.87
C LYS A 254 8.39 -19.98 0.60
N TYR A 255 7.37 -19.10 0.71
CA TYR A 255 6.82 -18.34 -0.41
C TYR A 255 7.44 -16.94 -0.55
N LEU A 256 8.49 -16.64 0.21
CA LEU A 256 9.28 -15.43 0.11
C LEU A 256 10.28 -15.51 -1.05
N PHE A 257 10.55 -14.37 -1.69
CA PHE A 257 11.65 -14.21 -2.63
C PHE A 257 12.37 -12.88 -2.39
N ALA A 258 13.70 -12.86 -2.54
CA ALA A 258 14.51 -11.65 -2.38
C ALA A 258 15.11 -11.14 -3.70
N ASN A 259 15.09 -11.95 -4.76
CA ASN A 259 15.65 -11.61 -6.07
C ASN A 259 14.94 -12.38 -7.19
N PHE A 260 15.31 -12.08 -8.44
CA PHE A 260 14.66 -12.67 -9.62
C PHE A 260 14.80 -14.20 -9.68
N GLN A 261 15.97 -14.76 -9.38
CA GLN A 261 16.19 -16.21 -9.41
C GLN A 261 15.31 -16.94 -8.39
N GLN A 262 15.25 -16.42 -7.16
CA GLN A 262 14.37 -16.97 -6.13
C GLN A 262 12.91 -16.85 -6.54
N MET A 263 12.49 -15.71 -7.08
CA MET A 263 11.12 -15.51 -7.55
C MET A 263 10.71 -16.57 -8.57
N LEU A 264 11.57 -16.89 -9.55
CA LEU A 264 11.32 -17.98 -10.50
C LEU A 264 11.14 -19.32 -9.80
N SER A 265 12.10 -19.70 -8.94
CA SER A 265 12.07 -21.00 -8.26
C SER A 265 10.84 -21.19 -7.37
N VAL A 266 10.43 -20.14 -6.65
CA VAL A 266 9.26 -20.18 -5.78
C VAL A 266 7.98 -20.16 -6.61
N PHE A 267 7.94 -19.41 -7.72
CA PHE A 267 6.81 -19.41 -8.63
C PHE A 267 6.58 -20.79 -9.26
N GLU A 268 7.65 -21.43 -9.76
CA GLU A 268 7.59 -22.81 -10.26
C GLU A 268 7.12 -23.79 -9.20
N TYR A 269 7.56 -23.63 -7.95
CA TYR A 269 7.10 -24.45 -6.84
C TYR A 269 5.58 -24.30 -6.61
N ILE A 270 5.03 -23.09 -6.61
CA ILE A 270 3.58 -22.89 -6.41
C ILE A 270 2.74 -23.33 -7.62
N LEU A 271 3.27 -23.26 -8.84
CA LEU A 271 2.60 -23.79 -10.03
C LEU A 271 2.42 -25.31 -9.93
N ASN A 272 3.44 -26.02 -9.43
CA ASN A 272 3.41 -27.47 -9.28
C ASN A 272 2.62 -27.92 -8.05
N LYS A 273 2.64 -27.13 -6.98
CA LYS A 273 1.97 -27.44 -5.72
C LYS A 273 1.28 -26.20 -5.14
N PRO A 274 0.12 -25.81 -5.68
CA PRO A 274 -0.65 -24.69 -5.16
C PRO A 274 -0.97 -24.88 -3.68
N PRO A 275 -0.73 -23.89 -2.82
CA PRO A 275 -1.11 -23.95 -1.43
C PRO A 275 -2.63 -23.87 -1.25
N ASP A 276 -3.12 -24.51 -0.19
CA ASP A 276 -4.45 -24.25 0.38
C ASP A 276 -4.28 -23.60 1.76
N TYR A 277 -4.79 -22.39 1.89
CA TYR A 277 -4.72 -21.57 3.09
C TYR A 277 -5.94 -21.74 3.99
N SER A 278 -6.97 -22.48 3.57
CA SER A 278 -8.29 -22.54 4.24
C SER A 278 -8.19 -22.79 5.75
N TYR A 279 -7.41 -23.77 6.20
CA TYR A 279 -7.21 -24.05 7.62
C TYR A 279 -6.55 -22.90 8.40
N LYS A 280 -5.55 -22.24 7.79
CA LYS A 280 -4.83 -21.11 8.42
C LYS A 280 -5.72 -19.88 8.47
N LEU A 281 -6.51 -19.67 7.42
CA LEU A 281 -7.47 -18.57 7.33
C LEU A 281 -8.55 -18.70 8.42
N GLU A 282 -9.08 -19.90 8.66
CA GLU A 282 -10.06 -20.12 9.74
C GLU A 282 -9.46 -19.85 11.12
N LYS A 283 -8.19 -20.22 11.35
CA LYS A 283 -7.48 -19.86 12.59
C LYS A 283 -7.38 -18.34 12.77
N ASP A 284 -7.01 -17.61 11.72
CA ASP A 284 -6.92 -16.14 11.76
C ASP A 284 -8.30 -15.48 11.98
N LYS A 285 -9.35 -15.97 11.32
CA LYS A 285 -10.72 -15.48 11.50
C LYS A 285 -11.21 -15.68 12.94
N LYS A 286 -10.83 -16.78 13.59
CA LYS A 286 -11.14 -17.00 15.01
C LYS A 286 -10.50 -15.92 15.89
N ILE A 287 -9.21 -15.63 15.68
CA ILE A 287 -8.50 -14.57 16.41
C ILE A 287 -9.16 -13.20 16.17
N LEU A 288 -9.52 -12.90 14.93
CA LEU A 288 -10.23 -11.65 14.58
C LEU A 288 -11.61 -11.57 15.26
N THR A 289 -12.33 -12.68 15.37
CA THR A 289 -13.63 -12.74 16.06
C THR A 289 -13.46 -12.47 17.55
N GLU A 290 -12.48 -13.10 18.20
CA GLU A 290 -12.13 -12.84 19.60
C GLU A 290 -11.72 -11.38 19.82
N HIS A 291 -10.95 -10.81 18.89
CA HIS A 291 -10.58 -9.41 18.90
C HIS A 291 -11.80 -8.47 18.82
N ILE A 292 -12.77 -8.74 17.93
CA ILE A 292 -14.01 -7.96 17.83
C ILE A 292 -14.82 -8.05 19.13
N ASN A 293 -14.91 -9.24 19.74
CA ASN A 293 -15.59 -9.42 21.02
C ASN A 293 -14.89 -8.60 22.12
N ARG A 294 -13.56 -8.62 22.18
CA ARG A 294 -12.81 -7.81 23.14
C ARG A 294 -13.00 -6.30 22.92
N LEU A 295 -13.10 -5.84 21.67
CA LEU A 295 -13.45 -4.45 21.36
C LEU A 295 -14.87 -4.11 21.86
N LYS A 296 -15.84 -5.01 21.67
CA LYS A 296 -17.22 -4.84 22.14
C LYS A 296 -17.28 -4.64 23.66
N ASP A 297 -16.46 -5.37 24.42
CA ASP A 297 -16.46 -5.30 25.88
C ASP A 297 -15.84 -4.01 26.45
N ILE A 298 -14.93 -3.37 25.71
CA ILE A 298 -14.19 -2.18 26.18
C ILE A 298 -14.70 -0.85 25.62
N LEU A 299 -15.51 -0.91 24.56
CA LEU A 299 -16.08 0.27 23.90
C LEU A 299 -17.47 0.62 24.47
N PRO A 300 -17.82 1.91 24.52
CA PRO A 300 -19.15 2.32 24.95
C PRO A 300 -20.18 1.92 23.88
N ILE A 301 -21.02 0.92 24.17
CA ILE A 301 -22.14 0.55 23.29
C ILE A 301 -23.23 1.61 23.46
N SER A 302 -23.70 2.19 22.36
CA SER A 302 -24.82 3.13 22.39
C SER A 302 -26.12 2.38 22.75
N THR A 303 -26.74 2.72 23.88
CA THR A 303 -28.03 2.13 24.31
C THR A 303 -29.25 2.89 23.76
N ASN A 304 -29.06 4.05 23.14
CA ASN A 304 -30.13 4.99 22.77
C ASN A 304 -30.46 5.06 21.28
N ILE A 305 -29.96 4.14 20.45
CA ILE A 305 -30.30 4.12 19.03
C ILE A 305 -31.42 3.10 18.79
N SER A 306 -32.65 3.61 18.71
CA SER A 306 -33.67 3.00 17.87
C SER A 306 -33.16 3.06 16.43
N PHE A 307 -32.42 2.04 16.00
CA PHE A 307 -31.99 1.92 14.61
C PHE A 307 -33.25 1.89 13.75
N SER A 308 -33.54 2.96 13.03
CA SER A 308 -34.24 2.87 11.75
C SER A 308 -33.26 2.16 10.80
N GLY A 309 -33.19 0.83 10.97
CA GLY A 309 -32.23 -0.05 10.35
C GLY A 309 -32.22 0.09 8.84
N GLU A 310 -31.03 -0.05 8.27
CA GLU A 310 -30.69 0.03 6.85
C GLU A 310 -30.35 1.42 6.26
N GLU A 311 -31.15 2.46 6.45
CA GLU A 311 -30.87 3.74 5.74
C GLU A 311 -29.57 4.41 6.19
N GLU A 312 -29.31 4.42 7.50
CA GLU A 312 -28.10 5.02 8.07
C GLU A 312 -26.85 4.19 7.75
N LEU A 313 -26.98 2.86 7.72
CA LEU A 313 -25.93 1.94 7.31
C LEU A 313 -25.59 2.07 5.81
N LYS A 314 -26.61 2.31 4.97
CA LYS A 314 -26.45 2.63 3.53
C LYS A 314 -25.74 3.98 3.35
N LYS A 315 -26.09 5.00 4.12
CA LYS A 315 -25.43 6.32 4.10
C LYS A 315 -23.96 6.23 4.51
N ASP A 316 -23.65 5.45 5.54
CA ASP A 316 -22.28 5.23 5.99
C ASP A 316 -21.43 4.43 5.01
N THR A 317 -22.03 3.42 4.37
CA THR A 317 -21.39 2.68 3.29
C THR A 317 -21.11 3.60 2.10
N PHE A 318 -22.05 4.49 1.77
CA PHE A 318 -21.89 5.50 0.74
C PHE A 318 -20.75 6.50 1.07
N ASN A 319 -20.63 6.92 2.34
CA ASN A 319 -19.52 7.77 2.78
C ASN A 319 -18.16 7.08 2.62
N ASP A 320 -18.06 5.77 2.91
CA ASP A 320 -16.82 5.01 2.68
C ASP A 320 -16.48 4.90 1.19
N VAL A 321 -17.49 4.74 0.33
CA VAL A 321 -17.30 4.77 -1.12
C VAL A 321 -16.79 6.14 -1.57
N ILE A 322 -17.41 7.23 -1.10
CA ILE A 322 -16.95 8.60 -1.38
C ILE A 322 -15.51 8.78 -0.93
N MET A 323 -15.16 8.36 0.28
CA MET A 323 -13.80 8.49 0.81
C MET A 323 -12.80 7.74 -0.07
N GLN A 324 -13.11 6.50 -0.44
CA GLN A 324 -12.25 5.70 -1.32
C GLN A 324 -12.10 6.33 -2.71
N LYS A 325 -13.17 6.92 -3.26
CA LYS A 325 -13.13 7.63 -4.54
C LYS A 325 -12.37 8.96 -4.45
N ASN A 326 -12.53 9.72 -3.37
CA ASN A 326 -11.76 10.93 -3.13
C ASN A 326 -10.27 10.63 -2.99
N TYR A 327 -9.93 9.52 -2.32
CA TYR A 327 -8.56 9.02 -2.26
C TYR A 327 -8.01 8.69 -3.66
N GLN A 328 -8.79 7.99 -4.49
CA GLN A 328 -8.43 7.68 -5.88
C GLN A 328 -8.22 8.98 -6.70
N ILE A 329 -9.13 9.96 -6.58
CA ILE A 329 -9.06 11.26 -7.26
C ILE A 329 -7.81 12.03 -6.81
N HIS A 330 -7.54 12.09 -5.51
CA HIS A 330 -6.38 12.79 -4.98
C HIS A 330 -5.08 12.21 -5.56
N TYR A 331 -4.98 10.88 -5.63
CA TYR A 331 -3.81 10.26 -6.22
C TYR A 331 -3.68 10.53 -7.72
N GLN A 332 -4.78 10.49 -8.47
CA GLN A 332 -4.80 10.89 -9.87
C GLN A 332 -4.34 12.35 -10.05
N GLN A 333 -4.78 13.27 -9.19
CA GLN A 333 -4.33 14.66 -9.20
C GLN A 333 -2.82 14.79 -8.92
N MET A 334 -2.28 14.02 -7.97
CA MET A 334 -0.84 14.00 -7.73
C MET A 334 -0.05 13.47 -8.94
N GLN A 335 -0.55 12.43 -9.61
CA GLN A 335 0.07 11.95 -10.85
C GLN A 335 0.03 13.01 -11.96
N MET A 336 -1.10 13.67 -12.16
CA MET A 336 -1.23 14.76 -13.13
C MET A 336 -0.28 15.92 -12.82
N ALA A 337 -0.13 16.28 -11.54
CA ALA A 337 0.82 17.32 -11.11
C ALA A 337 2.27 16.91 -11.40
N ASN A 338 2.64 15.66 -11.12
CA ASN A 338 3.98 15.14 -11.42
C ASN A 338 4.26 15.08 -12.93
N LEU A 339 3.30 14.61 -13.74
CA LEU A 339 3.40 14.62 -15.21
C LEU A 339 3.54 16.04 -15.75
N SER A 340 2.78 16.99 -15.19
CA SER A 340 2.87 18.40 -15.55
C SER A 340 4.25 18.97 -15.20
N ALA A 341 4.77 18.67 -14.02
CA ALA A 341 6.11 19.09 -13.59
C ALA A 341 7.21 18.50 -14.50
N GLN A 342 7.11 17.23 -14.89
CA GLN A 342 8.04 16.59 -15.83
C GLN A 342 7.97 17.23 -17.22
N THR A 343 6.77 17.58 -17.70
CA THR A 343 6.58 18.28 -18.97
C THR A 343 7.16 19.69 -18.92
N CYS A 344 6.98 20.42 -17.82
CA CYS A 344 7.61 21.73 -17.61
C CYS A 344 9.14 21.64 -17.63
N ILE A 345 9.72 20.62 -16.98
CA ILE A 345 11.17 20.38 -17.03
C ILE A 345 11.61 20.05 -18.46
N GLY A 346 10.88 19.19 -19.17
CA GLY A 346 11.14 18.83 -20.57
C GLY A 346 11.13 20.06 -21.49
N ASN A 347 10.11 20.90 -21.40
CA ASN A 347 10.00 22.14 -22.16
C ASN A 347 11.10 23.13 -21.82
N ASN A 348 11.50 23.23 -20.54
CA ASN A 348 12.62 24.06 -20.12
C ASN A 348 13.95 23.55 -20.69
N THR A 349 14.18 22.23 -20.72
CA THR A 349 15.36 21.66 -21.38
C THR A 349 15.36 21.88 -22.88
N GLU A 350 14.20 21.80 -23.55
CA GLU A 350 14.08 22.06 -24.98
C GLU A 350 14.35 23.54 -25.30
N ASN A 351 13.79 24.46 -24.51
CA ASN A 351 14.07 25.89 -24.60
C ASN A 351 15.57 26.20 -24.39
N LEU A 352 16.19 25.57 -23.39
CA LEU A 352 17.64 25.71 -23.15
C LEU A 352 18.46 25.20 -24.34
N LEU A 353 18.04 24.09 -24.96
CA LEU A 353 18.69 23.53 -26.14
C LEU A 353 18.57 24.49 -27.33
N GLN A 354 17.39 25.10 -27.53
CA GLN A 354 17.17 26.10 -28.58
C GLN A 354 18.00 27.37 -28.37
N ASP A 355 18.14 27.84 -27.12
CA ASP A 355 18.99 28.99 -26.78
C ASP A 355 20.48 28.71 -27.03
N VAL A 356 20.94 27.50 -26.70
CA VAL A 356 22.30 27.05 -27.00
C VAL A 356 22.51 26.98 -28.53
N ILE A 357 21.57 26.40 -29.27
CA ILE A 357 21.64 26.34 -30.74
C ILE A 357 21.66 27.75 -31.34
N HIS A 358 20.83 28.66 -30.85
CA HIS A 358 20.79 30.06 -31.29
C HIS A 358 22.13 30.77 -31.02
N THR A 359 22.69 30.58 -29.83
CA THR A 359 23.99 31.14 -29.43
C THR A 359 25.12 30.61 -30.31
N ILE A 360 25.16 29.31 -30.57
CA ILE A 360 26.12 28.68 -31.48
C ILE A 360 26.00 29.28 -32.89
N LYS A 361 24.79 29.43 -33.42
CA LYS A 361 24.56 30.06 -34.73
C LYS A 361 25.09 31.50 -34.78
N LYS A 362 24.89 32.30 -33.72
CA LYS A 362 25.41 33.67 -33.61
C LYS A 362 26.93 33.72 -33.58
N VAL A 363 27.58 32.84 -32.81
CA VAL A 363 29.04 32.71 -32.77
C VAL A 363 29.60 32.31 -34.14
N ILE A 364 28.99 31.32 -34.80
CA ILE A 364 29.37 30.91 -36.17
C ILE A 364 29.28 32.09 -37.15
N ARG A 365 28.24 32.92 -37.06
CA ARG A 365 28.07 34.11 -37.90
C ARG A 365 29.19 35.13 -37.67
N ILE A 366 29.54 35.40 -36.41
CA ILE A 366 30.63 36.34 -36.05
C ILE A 366 31.98 35.82 -36.56
N LEU A 367 32.26 34.53 -36.38
CA LEU A 367 33.50 33.90 -36.85
C LEU A 367 33.63 33.91 -38.37
N ARG A 368 32.52 33.78 -39.11
CA ARG A 368 32.50 33.92 -40.58
C ARG A 368 32.86 35.34 -41.02
N VAL A 369 32.23 36.35 -40.40
CA VAL A 369 32.48 37.76 -40.73
C VAL A 369 33.94 38.16 -40.47
N ARG A 370 34.56 37.58 -39.43
CA ARG A 370 35.96 37.87 -39.09
C ARG A 370 37.00 37.07 -39.90
N GLY A 371 36.58 36.16 -40.77
CA GLY A 371 37.49 35.38 -41.64
C GLY A 371 38.17 34.18 -40.97
N TRP A 372 37.65 33.67 -39.85
CA TRP A 372 38.27 32.60 -39.05
C TRP A 372 37.87 31.20 -39.56
N SER A 373 38.13 30.93 -40.84
CA SER A 373 37.71 29.70 -41.53
C SER A 373 38.27 28.41 -40.91
N VAL A 374 39.50 28.45 -40.39
CA VAL A 374 40.17 27.31 -39.74
C VAL A 374 39.49 26.93 -38.40
N LEU A 375 39.04 27.92 -37.62
CA LEU A 375 38.37 27.66 -36.33
C LEU A 375 36.95 27.12 -36.55
N LEU A 376 36.24 27.63 -37.56
CA LEU A 376 34.92 27.15 -37.98
C LEU A 376 34.95 25.67 -38.44
N TRP A 377 36.00 25.26 -39.13
CA TRP A 377 36.18 23.87 -39.56
C TRP A 377 36.38 22.92 -38.35
N LYS A 378 37.19 23.32 -37.36
CA LYS A 378 37.39 22.54 -36.13
C LYS A 378 36.11 22.39 -35.29
N ILE A 379 35.30 23.44 -35.19
CA ILE A 379 34.00 23.38 -34.47
C ILE A 379 33.03 22.43 -35.19
N ARG A 380 32.91 22.53 -36.52
CA ARG A 380 32.05 21.62 -37.30
C ARG A 380 32.45 20.15 -37.18
N LYS A 381 33.76 19.85 -37.19
CA LYS A 381 34.26 18.48 -37.05
C LYS A 381 33.92 17.86 -35.68
N LYS A 382 33.89 18.67 -34.61
CA LYS A 382 33.51 18.25 -33.26
C LYS A 382 32.00 18.12 -33.02
N MET A 383 31.15 18.74 -33.84
CA MET A 383 29.68 18.64 -33.69
C MET A 383 29.06 17.45 -34.45
N VAL A 384 29.84 16.77 -35.30
CA VAL A 384 29.40 15.61 -36.11
C VAL A 384 29.86 14.28 -35.50
N GLN A 385 30.71 14.33 -34.46
CA GLN A 385 30.99 13.23 -33.54
C GLN A 385 30.11 13.39 -32.31
#